data_AF-A0A952RBX1-F1
#
_entry.id   AF-A0A952RBX1-F1
#
_cell.length_a   1.000
_cell.length_b   1.000
_cell.length_c   1.000
_cell.angle_alpha   90.00
_cell.angle_beta   90.00
_cell.angle_gamma   90.00
#
_symmetry.space_group_name_H-M   'P 1'
#
loop_
_entity.id
_entity.type
_entity.pdbx_description
1 polymer ?
#
loop_
_entity_poly.entity_id
_entity_poly.type
_entity_poly.pdbx_seq_one_letter_code
_entity_poly.pdbx_strand_id
1 'polypeptide(L)' 'MKELIKPLVERADLSPEQAEKAATVVRDFLSEKLPEAIRGPVLGAISGESLDNAADQAKQLLGKLF' A
#
# COMPACT_ATOMS: atom_id res chain seq x y z
N MET A 1 0.60 -4.48 -2.08
CA MET A 1 0.98 -5.26 -0.87
C MET A 1 2.49 -5.54 -0.78
N LYS A 2 3.26 -5.39 -1.86
CA LYS A 2 4.69 -5.74 -1.90
C LYS A 2 5.51 -5.05 -0.81
N GLU A 3 5.24 -3.78 -0.56
CA GLU A 3 5.95 -2.97 0.45
C GLU A 3 5.70 -3.43 1.88
N LEU A 4 4.54 -4.02 2.18
CA LEU A 4 4.25 -4.60 3.50
C LEU A 4 4.79 -6.04 3.63
N ILE A 5 4.80 -6.80 2.55
CA ILE A 5 5.28 -8.19 2.53
C ILE A 5 6.79 -8.27 2.72
N LYS A 6 7.56 -7.40 2.07
CA LYS A 6 9.03 -7.38 2.15
C LYS A 6 9.58 -7.34 3.59
N PRO A 7 9.18 -6.39 4.46
CA PRO A 7 9.68 -6.37 5.84
C PRO A 7 9.18 -7.55 6.68
N LEU A 8 8.02 -8.14 6.36
CA LEU A 8 7.52 -9.34 7.05
C LEU A 8 8.40 -10.56 6.76
N VAL A 9 8.88 -10.71 5.53
CA VAL A 9 9.85 -11.75 5.18
C VAL A 9 11.22 -11.45 5.78
N GLU A 10 11.73 -10.23 5.61
CA GLU A 10 13.10 -9.88 5.99
C GLU A 10 13.34 -9.72 7.50
N ARG A 11 12.32 -9.33 8.27
CA ARG A 11 12.47 -8.96 9.69
C ARG A 11 11.67 -9.82 10.66
N ALA A 12 10.58 -10.43 10.18
CA ALA A 12 9.75 -11.32 11.00
C ALA A 12 9.94 -12.79 10.62
N ASP A 13 10.86 -13.08 9.70
CA ASP A 13 11.23 -14.45 9.25
C ASP A 13 10.01 -15.27 8.80
N LEU A 14 9.02 -14.60 8.20
CA LEU A 14 7.84 -15.25 7.65
C LEU A 14 8.14 -15.80 6.25
N SER A 15 7.56 -16.96 5.93
CA SER A 15 7.53 -17.41 4.53
C SER A 15 6.79 -16.39 3.66
N PRO A 16 7.06 -16.33 2.34
CA PRO A 16 6.30 -15.47 1.43
C PRO A 16 4.79 -15.66 1.55
N GLU A 17 4.29 -16.89 1.66
CA GLU A 17 2.85 -17.14 1.81
C GLU A 17 2.30 -16.66 3.17
N GLN A 18 3.08 -16.80 4.25
CA GLN A 18 2.68 -16.31 5.57
C GLN A 18 2.64 -14.78 5.60
N ALA A 19 3.65 -14.13 5.01
CA ALA A 19 3.71 -12.68 4.89
C ALA A 19 2.53 -12.12 4.07
N GLU A 20 2.15 -12.78 2.97
CA GLU A 20 1.00 -12.38 2.16
C GLU A 20 -0.33 -12.50 2.92
N LYS A 21 -0.52 -13.60 3.67
CA LYS A 21 -1.69 -13.76 4.54
C LYS A 21 -1.73 -12.70 5.64
N ALA A 22 -0.62 -12.46 6.33
CA ALA A 22 -0.54 -11.47 7.40
C ALA A 22 -0.82 -10.06 6.87
N ALA A 23 -0.23 -9.70 5.74
CA ALA A 23 -0.47 -8.43 5.08
C ALA A 23 -1.96 -8.28 4.70
N THR A 24 -2.60 -9.35 4.19
CA THR A 24 -4.02 -9.34 3.84
C THR A 24 -4.92 -9.09 5.07
N VAL A 25 -4.66 -9.77 6.19
CA VAL A 25 -5.38 -9.54 7.45
C VAL A 25 -5.26 -8.09 7.92
N VAL A 26 -4.06 -7.50 7.84
CA VAL A 26 -3.82 -6.09 8.21
C VAL A 26 -4.61 -5.15 7.29
N ARG A 27 -4.57 -5.39 5.97
CA ARG A 27 -5.32 -4.59 4.99
C ARG A 27 -6.82 -4.62 5.29
N ASP A 28 -7.37 -5.80 5.53
CA ASP A 28 -8.81 -5.97 5.74
C ASP A 28 -9.25 -5.30 7.05
N PHE A 29 -8.48 -5.48 8.12
CA PHE A 29 -8.69 -4.78 9.39
C PHE A 29 -8.70 -3.25 9.20
N LEU A 30 -7.71 -2.70 8.49
CA LEU A 30 -7.65 -1.26 8.24
C LEU A 30 -8.80 -0.77 7.37
N SER A 31 -9.18 -1.55 6.34
CA SER A 31 -10.34 -1.22 5.50
C SER A 31 -11.62 -1.08 6.32
N GLU A 32 -11.83 -1.98 7.28
CA GLU A 32 -13.00 -1.98 8.15
C GLU A 32 -12.97 -0.87 9.22
N LYS A 33 -11.80 -0.57 9.77
CA LYS A 33 -11.68 0.36 10.92
C LYS A 33 -11.44 1.81 10.53
N LEU A 34 -10.91 2.07 9.33
CA LEU A 34 -10.62 3.43 8.91
C LEU A 34 -11.89 4.17 8.47
N PRO A 35 -12.04 5.43 8.91
CA PRO A 35 -13.01 6.35 8.30
C PRO A 35 -12.78 6.49 6.80
N GLU A 36 -13.87 6.64 6.03
CA GLU A 36 -13.85 6.80 4.57
C GLU A 36 -12.80 7.80 4.07
N ALA A 37 -12.71 8.96 4.73
CA ALA A 37 -11.83 10.05 4.36
C ALA A 37 -10.33 9.68 4.32
N ILE A 38 -9.91 8.69 5.11
CA ILE A 38 -8.49 8.29 5.22
C ILE A 38 -8.21 6.87 4.74
N ARG A 39 -9.26 6.07 4.49
CA ARG A 39 -9.13 4.67 4.06
C ARG A 39 -8.27 4.53 2.81
N GLY A 40 -8.59 5.26 1.75
CA GLY A 40 -7.87 5.21 0.47
C GLY A 40 -6.37 5.56 0.59
N PRO A 41 -6.03 6.75 1.14
CA PRO A 41 -4.64 7.14 1.34
C PRO A 41 -3.81 6.14 2.16
N VAL A 42 -4.37 5.60 3.24
CA VAL A 42 -3.66 4.65 4.10
C VAL A 42 -3.49 3.30 3.40
N LEU A 43 -4.54 2.77 2.75
CA LEU A 43 -4.45 1.49 2.04
C LEU A 43 -3.46 1.55 0.87
N GLY A 44 -3.43 2.67 0.13
CA GLY A 44 -2.45 2.86 -0.94
C GLY A 44 -1.01 2.97 -0.43
N ALA A 45 -0.80 3.60 0.73
CA ALA A 45 0.53 3.74 1.31
C ALA A 45 1.11 2.39 1.76
N ILE A 46 0.29 1.55 2.39
CA ILE A 46 0.72 0.20 2.81
C ILE A 46 0.82 -0.78 1.63
N SER A 47 0.08 -0.54 0.54
CA SER A 47 0.13 -1.40 -0.64
C SER A 47 1.34 -1.08 -1.53
N GLY A 48 1.86 0.14 -1.47
CA GLY A 48 2.87 0.69 -2.37
C GLY A 48 2.29 1.36 -3.62
N GLU A 49 0.97 1.26 -3.85
CA GLU A 49 0.31 1.86 -5.02
C GLU A 49 0.29 3.40 -4.96
N SER A 50 0.42 4.00 -3.78
CA SER A 50 0.48 5.46 -3.65
C SER A 50 1.72 6.08 -4.28
N LEU A 51 2.85 5.36 -4.36
CA LEU A 51 4.08 5.88 -4.97
C LEU A 51 3.96 5.96 -6.49
N ASP A 52 3.44 4.89 -7.11
CA ASP A 52 3.23 4.84 -8.56
C ASP A 52 2.16 5.84 -9.01
N ASN A 53 1.04 5.92 -8.29
CA ASN A 53 -0.04 6.86 -8.62
C ASN A 53 0.35 8.33 -8.39
N ALA A 54 1.16 8.65 -7.37
CA ALA A 54 1.64 10.01 -7.15
C ALA A 54 2.62 10.46 -8.24
N ALA A 55 3.50 9.56 -8.69
CA ALA A 55 4.41 9.82 -9.81
C ALA A 55 3.65 10.04 -11.13
N ASP A 56 2.61 9.24 -11.38
CA ASP A 56 1.79 9.37 -12.58
C ASP A 56 0.87 10.60 -12.55
N GLN A 57 0.31 10.96 -11.39
CA GLN A 57 -0.42 12.22 -11.22
C GLN A 57 0.48 13.44 -11.44
N ALA A 58 1.72 13.41 -10.93
CA ALA A 58 2.69 14.47 -11.16
C ALA A 58 3.07 14.61 -12.64
N LYS A 59 3.28 13.51 -13.36
CA LYS A 59 3.52 13.52 -14.81
C LYS A 59 2.34 14.10 -15.59
N GLN A 60 1.10 13.74 -15.23
CA GLN A 60 -0.09 14.28 -15.89
C GLN A 60 -0.31 15.77 -15.65
N LEU A 61 0.04 16.28 -14.46
CA LEU A 61 -0.01 17.71 -14.16
C LEU A 61 1.06 18.48 -14.92
N LEU A 62 2.29 17.95 -14.99
CA LEU A 62 3.36 18.55 -15.78
C LEU A 62 3.06 18.53 -17.28
N GLY A 63 2.52 17.42 -17.79
CA GLY A 63 2.10 17.30 -19.20
C GLY A 63 0.86 18.12 -19.59
N LYS A 64 0.21 18.81 -18.65
CA LYS A 64 -0.85 19.80 -18.93
C LYS A 64 -0.34 21.24 -18.86
N LEU A 65 0.85 21.46 -18.31
CA LEU A 65 1.49 22.77 -18.17
C LEU A 65 2.50 23.06 -19.28
N PHE A 66 2.92 22.01 -20.01
CA PHE A 66 3.77 22.05 -21.19
C PHE A 66 3.05 21.36 -22.35
#